data_AF-A0A521K359-F1
#
_entry.id   AF-A0A521K359-F1
#
_cell.length_a   1.000
_cell.length_b   1.000
_cell.length_c   1.000
_cell.angle_alpha   90.00
_cell.angle_beta   90.00
_cell.angle_gamma   90.00
#
_symmetry.space_group_name_H-M   'P 1'
#
loop_
_entity.id
_entity.type
_entity.pdbx_description
1 polymer ?
#
loop_
_entity_poly.entity_id
_entity_poly.type
_entity_poly.pdbx_seq_one_letter_code
_entity_poly.pdbx_strand_id
1 'polypeptide(L)'
;MNRADRRRQEKTHKRGPAQAEIQPLLREGSAHHKAGRLAQAEPFYRQILALDPNHAEALHLLGLLAYQVGKLDQAVALLTQAIRNDSSQAPYRFNLGVVLQKQGKLDEAAAAYEKAVKLFPAHAEALSNLGNVRLEQGSPEAAVLAYRKALEANPSYVEAHNNLGVALKEQGKLEEAAACYRRALDLKPTHLEAQCNLGVALMEQGKVEEAVAAYQKVLGLSPDHVKAQTNLGFANLWQGRLDEALRWFRRAADVKQNHGKPVAPATVHRSRIKHEVEQLERLLALGLIPVASVSCVNGWKRLQQLAHELPAGQLAVPVPKEALTEIGPSFNRILHYADCPALPGGALNPALDVTAIEARYEAAQPGIVYVDGLLTKEALESLRRFCLDSTIWKKEYVNGYVGAFIGEGFSCPLFLQLSEELRLRFPGIFKQHRLMQAWSFKCDSERKALNLHADAAAVNVNFWITPDEANLDQEHGGLVVWDKEAPKEWHFKAYNSSAHEPMVREFLRNSGAKAITVPYRQNRALIFNSDLFHESDTIRFKDDYESRRINITLLYGRRSTER
;
A
#
# COMPACT_ATOMS: atom_id res chain seq x y z
N MET A 1 -29.00 -67.86 1.47
CA MET A 1 -28.32 -66.55 1.36
C MET A 1 -27.54 -66.30 2.65
N ASN A 2 -26.21 -66.23 2.57
CA ASN A 2 -25.32 -66.13 3.74
C ASN A 2 -25.36 -64.71 4.34
N ARG A 3 -25.05 -64.56 5.64
CA ARG A 3 -24.85 -63.27 6.35
C ARG A 3 -23.90 -62.32 5.62
N ALA A 4 -22.95 -62.86 4.85
CA ALA A 4 -22.06 -62.10 3.95
C ALA A 4 -22.81 -61.49 2.74
N ASP A 5 -23.78 -62.20 2.18
CA ASP A 5 -24.62 -61.73 1.07
C ASP A 5 -25.66 -60.70 1.54
N ARG A 6 -26.20 -60.86 2.76
CA ARG A 6 -27.04 -59.82 3.40
C ARG A 6 -26.26 -58.54 3.66
N ARG A 7 -25.00 -58.61 4.11
CA ARG A 7 -24.14 -57.42 4.27
C ARG A 7 -23.74 -56.77 2.95
N ARG A 8 -23.61 -57.54 1.86
CA ARG A 8 -23.40 -57.01 0.50
C ARG A 8 -24.68 -56.36 -0.04
N GLN A 9 -25.84 -56.97 0.15
CA GLN A 9 -27.14 -56.42 -0.24
C GLN A 9 -27.57 -55.21 0.59
N GLU A 10 -27.29 -55.17 1.89
CA GLU A 10 -27.51 -54.00 2.75
C GLU A 10 -26.55 -52.83 2.41
N LYS A 11 -25.36 -53.13 1.87
CA LYS A 11 -24.45 -52.09 1.33
C LYS A 11 -24.89 -51.57 -0.03
N THR A 12 -25.53 -52.39 -0.88
CA THR A 12 -26.05 -51.94 -2.19
C THR A 12 -27.45 -51.30 -2.08
N HIS A 13 -28.30 -51.68 -1.11
CA HIS A 13 -29.61 -51.06 -0.88
C HIS A 13 -29.58 -49.73 -0.10
N LYS A 14 -28.43 -49.30 0.42
CA LYS A 14 -28.27 -47.95 1.01
C LYS A 14 -28.00 -46.85 -0.02
N ARG A 15 -27.79 -47.18 -1.29
CA ARG A 15 -27.70 -46.19 -2.38
C ARG A 15 -29.06 -46.11 -3.07
N GLY A 16 -29.89 -45.15 -2.65
CA GLY A 16 -31.21 -44.93 -3.25
C GLY A 16 -31.14 -44.56 -4.74
N PRO A 17 -32.25 -44.67 -5.50
CA PRO A 17 -32.31 -44.39 -6.94
C PRO A 17 -31.78 -42.99 -7.32
N ALA A 18 -32.06 -41.98 -6.49
CA ALA A 18 -31.52 -40.62 -6.69
C ALA A 18 -29.98 -40.57 -6.68
N GLN A 19 -29.31 -41.42 -5.90
CA GLN A 19 -27.84 -41.43 -5.81
C GLN A 19 -27.18 -42.04 -7.05
N ALA A 20 -27.89 -42.89 -7.79
CA ALA A 20 -27.43 -43.44 -9.06
C ALA A 20 -27.48 -42.38 -10.18
N GLU A 21 -28.45 -41.47 -10.14
CA GLU A 21 -28.59 -40.35 -11.09
C GLU A 21 -27.65 -39.17 -10.78
N ILE A 22 -27.32 -38.92 -9.51
CA ILE A 22 -26.45 -37.81 -9.09
C ILE A 22 -24.98 -38.01 -9.50
N GLN A 23 -24.45 -39.23 -9.41
CA GLN A 23 -23.04 -39.52 -9.72
C GLN A 23 -22.59 -39.10 -11.13
N PRO A 24 -23.29 -39.43 -12.23
CA PRO A 24 -22.88 -38.99 -13.57
C PRO A 24 -22.94 -37.46 -13.71
N LEU A 25 -24.00 -36.82 -13.20
CA LEU A 25 -24.14 -35.35 -13.21
C LEU A 25 -22.98 -34.67 -12.49
N LEU A 26 -22.59 -35.20 -11.33
CA LEU A 26 -21.50 -34.67 -10.52
C LEU A 26 -20.16 -34.78 -11.25
N ARG A 27 -19.91 -35.90 -11.94
CA ARG A 27 -18.68 -36.11 -12.73
C ARG A 27 -18.61 -35.14 -13.91
N GLU A 28 -19.69 -34.98 -14.66
CA GLU A 28 -19.74 -34.05 -15.80
C GLU A 28 -19.58 -32.59 -15.35
N GLY A 29 -20.34 -32.17 -14.33
CA GLY A 29 -20.21 -30.84 -13.74
C GLY A 29 -18.78 -30.55 -13.28
N SER A 30 -18.16 -31.49 -12.54
CA SER A 30 -16.78 -31.36 -12.07
C SER A 30 -15.76 -31.30 -13.22
N ALA A 31 -15.98 -32.06 -14.30
CA ALA A 31 -15.10 -32.03 -15.47
C ALA A 31 -15.18 -30.68 -16.21
N HIS A 32 -16.38 -30.12 -16.38
CA HIS A 32 -16.54 -28.76 -16.91
C HIS A 32 -15.87 -27.72 -16.01
N HIS A 33 -16.07 -27.82 -14.70
CA HIS A 33 -15.50 -26.90 -13.72
C HIS A 33 -13.97 -26.90 -13.76
N LYS A 34 -13.34 -28.09 -13.73
CA LYS A 34 -11.88 -28.24 -13.82
C LYS A 34 -11.31 -27.69 -15.13
N ALA A 35 -12.09 -27.69 -16.20
CA ALA A 35 -11.71 -27.13 -17.48
C ALA A 35 -12.01 -25.63 -17.62
N GLY A 36 -12.39 -24.93 -16.54
CA GLY A 36 -12.73 -23.50 -16.54
C GLY A 36 -14.06 -23.17 -17.22
N ARG A 37 -14.83 -24.20 -17.61
CA ARG A 37 -16.11 -24.11 -18.30
C ARG A 37 -17.26 -23.88 -17.31
N LEU A 38 -17.19 -22.79 -16.55
CA LEU A 38 -18.08 -22.54 -15.40
C LEU A 38 -19.56 -22.48 -15.80
N ALA A 39 -19.89 -21.77 -16.88
CA ALA A 39 -21.27 -21.67 -17.36
C ALA A 39 -21.86 -23.03 -17.77
N GLN A 40 -21.02 -23.98 -18.20
CA GLN A 40 -21.47 -25.35 -18.51
C GLN A 40 -21.48 -26.26 -17.27
N ALA A 41 -20.72 -25.96 -16.22
CA ALA A 41 -20.73 -26.74 -14.98
C ALA A 41 -21.97 -26.44 -14.10
N GLU A 42 -22.41 -25.18 -14.08
CA GLU A 42 -23.50 -24.69 -13.22
C GLU A 42 -24.84 -25.46 -13.36
N PRO A 43 -25.31 -25.81 -14.58
CA PRO A 43 -26.56 -26.56 -14.76
C PRO A 43 -26.53 -27.93 -14.08
N PHE A 44 -25.39 -28.65 -14.13
CA PHE A 44 -25.25 -29.97 -13.52
C PHE A 44 -25.41 -29.91 -12.01
N TYR A 45 -24.73 -28.95 -11.34
CA TYR A 45 -24.87 -28.79 -9.90
C TYR A 45 -26.29 -28.39 -9.50
N ARG A 46 -26.95 -27.51 -10.27
CA ARG A 46 -28.36 -27.17 -10.03
C ARG A 46 -29.30 -28.36 -10.21
N GLN A 47 -29.06 -29.21 -11.21
CA GLN A 47 -29.86 -30.41 -11.42
C GLN A 47 -29.70 -31.39 -10.26
N ILE A 48 -28.48 -31.57 -9.75
CA ILE A 48 -28.24 -32.37 -8.54
C ILE A 48 -29.01 -31.80 -7.35
N LEU A 49 -29.00 -30.48 -7.15
CA LEU A 49 -29.74 -29.82 -6.07
C LEU A 49 -31.27 -29.83 -6.26
N ALA A 50 -31.76 -30.02 -7.49
CA ALA A 50 -33.17 -30.27 -7.74
C ALA A 50 -33.59 -31.70 -7.33
N LEU A 51 -32.69 -32.67 -7.48
CA LEU A 51 -32.89 -34.07 -7.05
C LEU A 51 -32.69 -34.25 -5.54
N ASP A 52 -31.69 -33.58 -4.97
CA ASP A 52 -31.35 -33.58 -3.55
C ASP A 52 -30.91 -32.16 -3.12
N PRO A 53 -31.83 -31.34 -2.58
CA PRO A 53 -31.54 -29.97 -2.14
C PRO A 53 -30.46 -29.85 -1.05
N ASN A 54 -30.16 -30.94 -0.36
CA ASN A 54 -29.18 -31.00 0.73
C ASN A 54 -27.88 -31.68 0.31
N HIS A 55 -27.67 -31.94 -0.98
CA HIS A 55 -26.46 -32.58 -1.46
C HIS A 55 -25.20 -31.72 -1.23
N ALA A 56 -24.45 -32.04 -0.18
CA ALA A 56 -23.37 -31.20 0.32
C ALA A 56 -22.27 -30.92 -0.71
N GLU A 57 -21.91 -31.90 -1.55
CA GLU A 57 -20.87 -31.73 -2.56
C GLU A 57 -21.29 -30.81 -3.71
N ALA A 58 -22.53 -30.91 -4.20
CA ALA A 58 -23.04 -29.99 -5.22
C ALA A 58 -23.18 -28.56 -4.68
N LEU A 59 -23.62 -28.40 -3.42
CA LEU A 59 -23.64 -27.09 -2.75
C LEU A 59 -22.24 -26.49 -2.66
N HIS A 60 -21.25 -27.29 -2.28
CA HIS A 60 -19.84 -26.86 -2.19
C HIS A 60 -19.29 -26.43 -3.55
N LEU A 61 -19.47 -27.25 -4.60
CA LEU A 61 -18.97 -26.96 -5.95
C LEU A 61 -19.67 -25.76 -6.59
N LEU A 62 -20.98 -25.60 -6.37
CA LEU A 62 -21.71 -24.41 -6.81
C LEU A 62 -21.25 -23.17 -6.06
N GLY A 63 -20.89 -23.29 -4.78
CA GLY A 63 -20.28 -22.22 -3.99
C GLY A 63 -18.91 -21.79 -4.51
N LEU A 64 -18.06 -22.74 -4.89
CA LEU A 64 -16.77 -22.46 -5.55
C LEU A 64 -16.94 -21.78 -6.90
N LEU A 65 -17.94 -22.21 -7.69
CA LEU A 65 -18.27 -21.57 -8.95
C LEU A 65 -18.73 -20.12 -8.72
N ALA A 66 -19.63 -19.89 -7.76
CA ALA A 66 -20.07 -18.55 -7.37
C ALA A 66 -18.90 -17.64 -6.98
N TYR A 67 -17.93 -18.17 -6.22
CA TYR A 67 -16.69 -17.46 -5.88
C TYR A 67 -15.87 -17.09 -7.11
N GLN A 68 -15.67 -18.03 -8.05
CA GLN A 68 -14.90 -17.79 -9.27
C GLN A 68 -15.53 -16.76 -10.22
N VAL A 69 -16.87 -16.62 -10.19
CA VAL A 69 -17.58 -15.57 -10.94
C VAL A 69 -17.81 -14.28 -10.13
N GLY A 70 -17.22 -14.16 -8.93
CA GLY A 70 -17.25 -12.95 -8.11
C GLY A 70 -18.53 -12.76 -7.27
N LYS A 71 -19.43 -13.73 -7.22
CA LYS A 71 -20.67 -13.68 -6.42
C LYS A 71 -20.40 -14.14 -4.98
N LEU A 72 -19.69 -13.30 -4.23
CA LEU A 72 -19.16 -13.67 -2.90
C LEU A 72 -20.26 -14.03 -1.88
N ASP A 73 -21.36 -13.27 -1.80
CA ASP A 73 -22.44 -13.57 -0.84
C ASP A 73 -23.14 -14.89 -1.15
N GLN A 74 -23.36 -15.17 -2.43
CA GLN A 74 -23.91 -16.44 -2.87
C GLN A 74 -22.97 -17.60 -2.53
N ALA A 75 -21.66 -17.41 -2.74
CA ALA A 75 -20.65 -18.41 -2.40
C ALA A 75 -20.66 -18.73 -0.89
N VAL A 76 -20.71 -17.72 -0.02
CA VAL A 76 -20.81 -17.91 1.44
C VAL A 76 -22.07 -18.68 1.82
N ALA A 77 -23.23 -18.32 1.25
CA ALA A 77 -24.49 -18.99 1.56
C ALA A 77 -24.45 -20.48 1.18
N LEU A 78 -23.97 -20.80 -0.03
CA LEU A 78 -23.87 -22.17 -0.53
C LEU A 78 -22.86 -23.01 0.27
N LEU A 79 -21.69 -22.46 0.57
CA LEU A 79 -20.67 -23.15 1.37
C LEU A 79 -21.15 -23.38 2.81
N THR A 80 -21.87 -22.42 3.40
CA THR A 80 -22.48 -22.58 4.73
C THR A 80 -23.52 -23.69 4.72
N GLN A 81 -24.34 -23.78 3.67
CA GLN A 81 -25.32 -24.86 3.51
C GLN A 81 -24.64 -26.22 3.33
N ALA A 82 -23.55 -26.29 2.54
CA ALA A 82 -22.74 -27.50 2.38
C ALA A 82 -22.22 -28.00 3.75
N ILE A 83 -21.68 -27.10 4.58
CA ILE A 83 -21.17 -27.43 5.92
C ILE A 83 -22.28 -27.88 6.88
N ARG A 84 -23.49 -27.32 6.77
CA ARG A 84 -24.64 -27.75 7.58
C ARG A 84 -25.06 -29.19 7.25
N ASN A 85 -25.01 -29.56 5.97
CA ASN A 85 -25.40 -30.88 5.49
C ASN A 85 -24.29 -31.94 5.66
N ASP A 86 -23.01 -31.53 5.57
CA ASP A 86 -21.87 -32.36 5.95
C ASP A 86 -20.76 -31.52 6.58
N SER A 87 -20.66 -31.62 7.90
CA SER A 87 -19.74 -30.83 8.71
C SER A 87 -18.35 -31.47 8.88
N SER A 88 -18.15 -32.68 8.34
CA SER A 88 -16.93 -33.48 8.50
C SER A 88 -15.86 -33.18 7.43
N GLN A 89 -16.24 -32.45 6.37
CA GLN A 89 -15.38 -32.17 5.24
C GLN A 89 -14.54 -30.91 5.44
N ALA A 90 -13.23 -31.09 5.68
CA ALA A 90 -12.28 -29.97 5.84
C ALA A 90 -12.27 -28.99 4.64
N PRO A 91 -12.33 -29.44 3.37
CA PRO A 91 -12.33 -28.54 2.22
C PRO A 91 -13.49 -27.54 2.21
N TYR A 92 -14.65 -27.88 2.78
CA TYR A 92 -15.81 -26.97 2.79
C TYR A 92 -15.54 -25.76 3.67
N ARG A 93 -14.95 -25.99 4.85
CA ARG A 93 -14.56 -24.92 5.77
C ARG A 93 -13.38 -24.11 5.28
N PHE A 94 -12.38 -24.78 4.69
CA PHE A 94 -11.25 -24.10 4.06
C PHE A 94 -11.74 -23.11 3.00
N ASN A 95 -12.58 -23.56 2.08
CA ASN A 95 -13.10 -22.70 1.01
C ASN A 95 -14.02 -21.60 1.51
N LEU A 96 -14.82 -21.84 2.56
CA LEU A 96 -15.56 -20.78 3.23
C LEU A 96 -14.62 -19.70 3.78
N GLY A 97 -13.51 -20.10 4.41
CA GLY A 97 -12.47 -19.19 4.88
C GLY A 97 -11.87 -18.32 3.76
N VAL A 98 -11.58 -18.91 2.60
CA VAL A 98 -11.07 -18.18 1.42
C VAL A 98 -12.05 -17.11 0.96
N VAL A 99 -13.34 -17.44 0.85
CA VAL A 99 -14.37 -16.48 0.41
C VAL A 99 -14.56 -15.36 1.44
N LEU A 100 -14.61 -15.69 2.74
CA LEU A 100 -14.76 -14.71 3.81
C LEU A 100 -13.57 -13.75 3.88
N GLN A 101 -12.34 -14.25 3.71
CA GLN A 101 -11.14 -13.43 3.63
C GLN A 101 -11.23 -12.47 2.43
N LYS A 102 -11.70 -12.95 1.27
CA LYS A 102 -11.92 -12.10 0.10
C LYS A 102 -12.98 -11.00 0.34
N GLN A 103 -13.97 -11.25 1.20
CA GLN A 103 -14.95 -10.26 1.66
C GLN A 103 -14.40 -9.30 2.74
N GLY A 104 -13.18 -9.49 3.23
CA GLY A 104 -12.62 -8.73 4.35
C GLY A 104 -13.15 -9.13 5.72
N LYS A 105 -13.91 -10.23 5.82
CA LYS A 105 -14.45 -10.77 7.07
C LYS A 105 -13.41 -11.64 7.77
N LEU A 106 -12.35 -11.01 8.27
CA LEU A 106 -11.14 -11.68 8.76
C LEU A 106 -11.41 -12.61 9.95
N ASP A 107 -12.24 -12.21 10.91
CA ASP A 107 -12.55 -13.04 12.09
C ASP A 107 -13.31 -14.33 11.71
N GLU A 108 -14.31 -14.20 10.83
CA GLU A 108 -15.06 -15.34 10.31
C GLU A 108 -14.15 -16.26 9.47
N ALA A 109 -13.25 -15.68 8.67
CA ALA A 109 -12.27 -16.43 7.88
C ALA A 109 -11.30 -17.24 8.77
N ALA A 110 -10.74 -16.61 9.81
CA ALA A 110 -9.88 -17.28 10.78
C ALA A 110 -10.59 -18.46 11.44
N ALA A 111 -11.83 -18.26 11.92
CA ALA A 111 -12.63 -19.31 12.53
C ALA A 111 -12.95 -20.47 11.56
N ALA A 112 -13.15 -20.18 10.27
CA ALA A 112 -13.37 -21.20 9.25
C ALA A 112 -12.10 -22.03 9.01
N TYR A 113 -10.93 -21.39 8.87
CA TYR A 113 -9.65 -22.09 8.71
C TYR A 113 -9.29 -22.92 9.94
N GLU A 114 -9.47 -22.41 11.15
CA GLU A 114 -9.23 -23.17 12.40
C GLU A 114 -10.06 -24.44 12.46
N LYS A 115 -11.33 -24.37 12.08
CA LYS A 115 -12.19 -25.56 12.00
C LYS A 115 -11.77 -26.51 10.88
N ALA A 116 -11.25 -26.01 9.76
CA ALA A 116 -10.69 -26.85 8.70
C ALA A 116 -9.44 -27.61 9.18
N VAL A 117 -8.54 -26.91 9.87
CA VAL A 117 -7.32 -27.49 10.48
C VAL A 117 -7.68 -28.48 11.60
N LYS A 118 -8.75 -28.23 12.37
CA LYS A 118 -9.21 -29.19 13.38
C LYS A 118 -9.68 -30.51 12.76
N LEU A 119 -10.31 -30.47 11.59
CA LEU A 119 -10.73 -31.67 10.86
C LEU A 119 -9.55 -32.36 10.17
N PHE A 120 -8.61 -31.58 9.64
CA PHE A 120 -7.41 -32.11 8.98
C PHE A 120 -6.16 -31.32 9.43
N PRO A 121 -5.49 -31.76 10.51
CA PRO A 121 -4.36 -31.04 11.11
C PRO A 121 -3.16 -30.81 10.18
N ALA A 122 -2.96 -31.68 9.19
CA ALA A 122 -1.87 -31.57 8.21
C ALA A 122 -2.26 -30.76 6.95
N HIS A 123 -3.32 -29.96 7.00
CA HIS A 123 -3.73 -29.11 5.87
C HIS A 123 -2.81 -27.88 5.75
N ALA A 124 -1.65 -28.04 5.10
CA ALA A 124 -0.63 -26.99 4.98
C ALA A 124 -1.18 -25.66 4.42
N GLU A 125 -2.01 -25.71 3.37
CA GLU A 125 -2.62 -24.50 2.79
C GLU A 125 -3.58 -23.78 3.73
N ALA A 126 -4.44 -24.51 4.47
CA ALA A 126 -5.33 -23.90 5.47
C ALA A 126 -4.54 -23.26 6.62
N LEU A 127 -3.44 -23.88 7.06
CA LEU A 127 -2.53 -23.33 8.07
C LEU A 127 -1.83 -22.07 7.55
N SER A 128 -1.36 -22.06 6.30
CA SER A 128 -0.74 -20.90 5.68
C SER A 128 -1.74 -19.74 5.52
N ASN A 129 -2.97 -20.01 5.06
CA ASN A 129 -4.00 -18.98 4.95
C ASN A 129 -4.49 -18.46 6.30
N LEU A 130 -4.55 -19.32 7.33
CA LEU A 130 -4.76 -18.87 8.70
C LEU A 130 -3.65 -17.91 9.13
N GLY A 131 -2.38 -18.23 8.83
CA GLY A 131 -1.25 -17.33 9.07
C GLY A 131 -1.41 -15.98 8.37
N ASN A 132 -1.84 -15.97 7.10
CA ASN A 132 -2.08 -14.74 6.33
C ASN A 132 -3.17 -13.87 7.00
N VAL A 133 -4.29 -14.48 7.40
CA VAL A 133 -5.37 -13.76 8.10
C VAL A 133 -4.88 -13.21 9.44
N ARG A 134 -4.07 -13.95 10.19
CA ARG A 134 -3.49 -13.48 11.46
C ARG A 134 -2.54 -12.30 11.26
N LEU A 135 -1.74 -12.27 10.20
CA LEU A 135 -0.96 -11.07 9.82
C LEU A 135 -1.87 -9.90 9.47
N GLU A 136 -2.92 -10.13 8.68
CA GLU A 136 -3.86 -9.07 8.31
C GLU A 136 -4.60 -8.47 9.53
N GLN A 137 -4.85 -9.29 10.55
CA GLN A 137 -5.39 -8.90 11.87
C GLN A 137 -4.35 -8.24 12.79
N GLY A 138 -3.08 -8.15 12.37
CA GLY A 138 -2.01 -7.56 13.17
C GLY A 138 -1.47 -8.44 14.29
N SER A 139 -1.58 -9.77 14.17
CA SER A 139 -1.07 -10.76 15.12
C SER A 139 0.08 -11.60 14.52
N PRO A 140 1.28 -11.02 14.35
CA PRO A 140 2.41 -11.72 13.71
C PRO A 140 2.88 -12.95 14.49
N GLU A 141 2.73 -13.00 15.81
CA GLU A 141 3.08 -14.18 16.64
C GLU A 141 2.21 -15.38 16.28
N ALA A 142 0.89 -15.15 16.17
CA ALA A 142 -0.07 -16.18 15.78
C ALA A 142 0.18 -16.63 14.33
N ALA A 143 0.58 -15.70 13.45
CA ALA A 143 0.92 -16.02 12.08
C ALA A 143 2.17 -16.92 11.97
N VAL A 144 3.25 -16.57 12.69
CA VAL A 144 4.48 -17.39 12.75
C VAL A 144 4.17 -18.82 13.18
N LEU A 145 3.33 -18.99 14.21
CA LEU A 145 2.92 -20.33 14.67
C LEU A 145 2.18 -21.11 13.57
N ALA A 146 1.25 -20.46 12.87
CA ALA A 146 0.47 -21.09 11.81
C ALA A 146 1.35 -21.49 10.62
N TYR A 147 2.27 -20.63 10.18
CA TYR A 147 3.21 -20.98 9.10
C TYR A 147 4.18 -22.09 9.48
N ARG A 148 4.70 -22.11 10.72
CA ARG A 148 5.56 -23.21 11.18
C ARG A 148 4.83 -24.55 11.12
N LYS A 149 3.57 -24.61 11.57
CA LYS A 149 2.72 -25.79 11.41
C LYS A 149 2.48 -26.15 9.94
N ALA A 150 2.27 -25.15 9.07
CA ALA A 150 2.13 -25.39 7.63
C ALA A 150 3.38 -26.06 7.04
N LEU A 151 4.57 -25.64 7.50
CA LEU A 151 5.86 -26.19 7.08
C LEU A 151 6.19 -27.54 7.72
N GLU A 152 5.69 -27.83 8.92
CA GLU A 152 5.72 -29.19 9.50
C GLU A 152 4.89 -30.17 8.65
N ALA A 153 3.72 -29.72 8.18
CA ALA A 153 2.85 -30.52 7.30
C ALA A 153 3.39 -30.65 5.88
N ASN A 154 4.02 -29.59 5.35
CA ASN A 154 4.65 -29.59 4.03
C ASN A 154 5.96 -28.76 4.02
N PRO A 155 7.13 -29.40 4.24
CA PRO A 155 8.42 -28.70 4.29
C PRO A 155 8.86 -28.01 3.00
N SER A 156 8.29 -28.39 1.84
CA SER A 156 8.59 -27.80 0.52
C SER A 156 7.61 -26.72 0.10
N TYR A 157 6.73 -26.26 1.01
CA TYR A 157 5.75 -25.22 0.70
C TYR A 157 6.40 -23.84 0.60
N VAL A 158 6.71 -23.43 -0.63
CA VAL A 158 7.48 -22.21 -0.95
C VAL A 158 6.81 -20.95 -0.40
N GLU A 159 5.51 -20.80 -0.61
CA GLU A 159 4.74 -19.63 -0.18
C GLU A 159 4.72 -19.51 1.35
N ALA A 160 4.66 -20.64 2.08
CA ALA A 160 4.71 -20.63 3.54
C ALA A 160 6.08 -20.20 4.08
N HIS A 161 7.19 -20.58 3.42
CA HIS A 161 8.53 -20.06 3.77
C HIS A 161 8.61 -18.55 3.54
N ASN A 162 8.14 -18.04 2.39
CA ASN A 162 8.10 -16.61 2.14
C ASN A 162 7.25 -15.86 3.19
N ASN A 163 6.05 -16.35 3.48
CA ASN A 163 5.13 -15.67 4.39
C ASN A 163 5.60 -15.73 5.85
N LEU A 164 6.22 -16.84 6.27
CA LEU A 164 6.93 -16.92 7.55
C LEU A 164 8.02 -15.86 7.64
N GLY A 165 8.81 -15.67 6.57
CA GLY A 165 9.82 -14.62 6.50
C GLY A 165 9.23 -13.21 6.64
N VAL A 166 8.06 -12.95 6.04
CA VAL A 166 7.36 -11.66 6.16
C VAL A 166 6.96 -11.41 7.61
N ALA A 167 6.36 -12.39 8.27
CA ALA A 167 5.94 -12.31 9.67
C ALA A 167 7.13 -12.10 10.63
N LEU A 168 8.23 -12.83 10.44
CA LEU A 168 9.45 -12.69 11.24
C LEU A 168 10.09 -11.31 11.06
N LYS A 169 10.09 -10.77 9.82
CA LYS A 169 10.56 -9.40 9.56
C LYS A 169 9.71 -8.37 10.30
N GLU A 170 8.39 -8.53 10.36
CA GLU A 170 7.51 -7.64 11.13
C GLU A 170 7.79 -7.70 12.64
N GLN A 171 8.27 -8.84 13.14
CA GLN A 171 8.78 -8.97 14.52
C GLN A 171 10.20 -8.44 14.72
N GLY A 172 10.86 -7.90 13.68
CA GLY A 172 12.26 -7.46 13.74
C GLY A 172 13.29 -8.58 13.69
N LYS A 173 12.89 -9.84 13.48
CA LYS A 173 13.77 -11.02 13.39
C LYS A 173 14.35 -11.18 11.98
N LEU A 174 15.21 -10.24 11.60
CA LEU A 174 15.68 -10.11 10.21
C LEU A 174 16.50 -11.32 9.74
N GLU A 175 17.31 -11.92 10.61
CA GLU A 175 18.15 -13.09 10.29
C GLU A 175 17.29 -14.32 9.99
N GLU A 176 16.30 -14.60 10.86
CA GLU A 176 15.35 -15.70 10.64
C GLU A 176 14.50 -15.45 9.39
N ALA A 177 14.08 -14.21 9.15
CA ALA A 177 13.34 -13.83 7.95
C ALA A 177 14.17 -14.10 6.67
N ALA A 178 15.42 -13.65 6.64
CA ALA A 178 16.34 -13.87 5.52
C ALA A 178 16.58 -15.37 5.27
N ALA A 179 16.70 -16.18 6.34
CA ALA A 179 16.82 -17.63 6.21
C ALA A 179 15.58 -18.26 5.56
N CYS A 180 14.37 -17.83 5.95
CA CYS A 180 13.13 -18.31 5.35
C CYS A 180 13.02 -17.95 3.86
N TYR A 181 13.38 -16.71 3.47
CA TYR A 181 13.39 -16.33 2.06
C TYR A 181 14.42 -17.12 1.24
N ARG A 182 15.63 -17.34 1.78
CA ARG A 182 16.62 -18.22 1.12
C ARG A 182 16.07 -19.63 0.94
N ARG A 183 15.40 -20.18 1.94
CA ARG A 183 14.77 -21.51 1.83
C ARG A 183 13.69 -21.56 0.75
N ALA A 184 12.86 -20.52 0.63
CA ALA A 184 11.89 -20.41 -0.46
C ALA A 184 12.59 -20.38 -1.84
N LEU A 185 13.72 -19.68 -1.95
CA LEU A 185 14.51 -19.58 -3.18
C LEU A 185 15.27 -20.87 -3.52
N ASP A 186 15.72 -21.65 -2.54
CA ASP A 186 16.30 -22.98 -2.76
C ASP A 186 15.27 -23.94 -3.39
N LEU A 187 14.01 -23.84 -2.94
CA LEU A 187 12.91 -24.65 -3.47
C LEU A 187 12.42 -24.13 -4.83
N LYS A 188 12.42 -22.81 -5.04
CA LYS A 188 11.99 -22.15 -6.28
C LYS A 188 12.86 -20.91 -6.56
N PRO A 189 13.97 -21.06 -7.31
CA PRO A 189 14.91 -19.97 -7.58
C PRO A 189 14.31 -18.77 -8.32
N THR A 190 13.18 -18.95 -9.01
CA THR A 190 12.48 -17.90 -9.78
C THR A 190 11.38 -17.19 -8.98
N HIS A 191 11.28 -17.41 -7.66
CA HIS A 191 10.27 -16.76 -6.83
C HIS A 191 10.61 -15.28 -6.57
N LEU A 192 10.18 -14.40 -7.47
CA LEU A 192 10.51 -12.96 -7.47
C LEU A 192 10.20 -12.26 -6.15
N GLU A 193 9.06 -12.56 -5.53
CA GLU A 193 8.66 -11.92 -4.28
C GLU A 193 9.62 -12.27 -3.11
N ALA A 194 9.96 -13.54 -2.92
CA ALA A 194 10.94 -13.99 -1.93
C ALA A 194 12.33 -13.37 -2.19
N GLN A 195 12.75 -13.27 -3.45
CA GLN A 195 14.02 -12.61 -3.81
C GLN A 195 14.01 -11.10 -3.48
N CYS A 196 12.88 -10.41 -3.74
CA CYS A 196 12.72 -9.01 -3.40
C CYS A 196 12.64 -8.79 -1.88
N ASN A 197 11.91 -9.65 -1.16
CA ASN A 197 11.79 -9.59 0.30
C ASN A 197 13.11 -9.91 1.00
N LEU A 198 13.93 -10.83 0.45
CA LEU A 198 15.31 -11.05 0.89
C LEU A 198 16.15 -9.78 0.75
N GLY A 199 16.08 -9.10 -0.39
CA GLY A 199 16.77 -7.81 -0.57
C GLY A 199 16.36 -6.76 0.46
N VAL A 200 15.06 -6.70 0.81
CA VAL A 200 14.55 -5.76 1.83
C VAL A 200 15.10 -6.11 3.22
N ALA A 201 15.08 -7.38 3.61
CA ALA A 201 15.65 -7.82 4.88
C ALA A 201 17.17 -7.55 4.96
N LEU A 202 17.90 -7.76 3.86
CA LEU A 202 19.35 -7.47 3.78
C LEU A 202 19.64 -5.96 3.89
N MET A 203 18.83 -5.11 3.25
CA MET A 203 18.92 -3.66 3.45
C MET A 203 18.81 -3.29 4.93
N GLU A 204 17.80 -3.83 5.61
CA GLU A 204 17.55 -3.54 7.03
C GLU A 204 18.65 -4.07 7.95
N GLN A 205 19.35 -5.13 7.56
CA GLN A 205 20.55 -5.63 8.23
C GLN A 205 21.82 -4.80 7.93
N GLY A 206 21.73 -3.78 7.08
CA GLY A 206 22.88 -3.00 6.60
C GLY A 206 23.74 -3.71 5.54
N LYS A 207 23.31 -4.87 5.03
CA LYS A 207 24.01 -5.65 4.00
C LYS A 207 23.62 -5.16 2.60
N VAL A 208 23.97 -3.91 2.30
CA VAL A 208 23.47 -3.20 1.11
C VAL A 208 23.95 -3.84 -0.19
N GLU A 209 25.19 -4.32 -0.26
CA GLU A 209 25.75 -4.98 -1.44
C GLU A 209 24.99 -6.28 -1.77
N GLU A 210 24.68 -7.10 -0.77
CA GLU A 210 23.89 -8.31 -0.96
C GLU A 210 22.45 -7.98 -1.39
N ALA A 211 21.87 -6.91 -0.85
CA ALA A 211 20.54 -6.44 -1.26
C ALA A 211 20.51 -5.97 -2.72
N VAL A 212 21.53 -5.23 -3.17
CA VAL A 212 21.69 -4.83 -4.58
C VAL A 212 21.69 -6.06 -5.48
N ALA A 213 22.49 -7.08 -5.15
CA ALA A 213 22.54 -8.32 -5.91
C ALA A 213 21.18 -9.04 -5.94
N ALA A 214 20.45 -9.04 -4.82
CA ALA A 214 19.11 -9.61 -4.74
C ALA A 214 18.11 -8.88 -5.67
N TYR A 215 18.11 -7.54 -5.68
CA TYR A 215 17.24 -6.77 -6.56
C TYR A 215 17.62 -6.92 -8.03
N GLN A 216 18.91 -6.96 -8.36
CA GLN A 216 19.39 -7.21 -9.72
C GLN A 216 18.94 -8.57 -10.25
N LYS A 217 18.91 -9.62 -9.41
CA LYS A 217 18.34 -10.93 -9.80
C LYS A 217 16.85 -10.82 -10.16
N VAL A 218 16.06 -10.07 -9.39
CA VAL A 218 14.64 -9.83 -9.73
C VAL A 218 14.53 -9.13 -11.07
N LEU A 219 15.34 -8.10 -11.31
CA LEU A 219 15.31 -7.31 -12.54
C LEU A 219 15.85 -8.08 -13.76
N GLY A 220 16.73 -9.06 -13.56
CA GLY A 220 17.16 -9.98 -14.62
C GLY A 220 16.03 -10.90 -15.11
N LEU A 221 15.09 -11.25 -14.24
CA LEU A 221 13.92 -12.07 -14.57
C LEU A 221 12.69 -11.23 -14.98
N SER A 222 12.54 -10.04 -14.40
CA SER A 222 11.45 -9.12 -14.65
C SER A 222 11.98 -7.67 -14.65
N PRO A 223 12.45 -7.18 -15.82
CA PRO A 223 13.05 -5.85 -15.94
C PRO A 223 12.16 -4.69 -15.50
N ASP A 224 10.84 -4.88 -15.55
CA ASP A 224 9.82 -3.87 -15.22
C ASP A 224 9.26 -4.03 -13.79
N HIS A 225 9.94 -4.79 -12.92
CA HIS A 225 9.50 -4.99 -11.55
C HIS A 225 9.70 -3.73 -10.68
N VAL A 226 8.68 -2.86 -10.64
CA VAL A 226 8.69 -1.52 -9.99
C VAL A 226 9.22 -1.54 -8.54
N LYS A 227 8.79 -2.50 -7.71
CA LYS A 227 9.25 -2.59 -6.30
C LYS A 227 10.76 -2.85 -6.22
N ALA A 228 11.31 -3.65 -7.13
CA ALA A 228 12.75 -3.95 -7.15
C ALA A 228 13.55 -2.77 -7.69
N GLN A 229 13.05 -2.08 -8.72
CA GLN A 229 13.66 -0.83 -9.22
C GLN A 229 13.70 0.24 -8.12
N THR A 230 12.58 0.46 -7.42
CA THR A 230 12.49 1.44 -6.32
C THR A 230 13.45 1.09 -5.19
N ASN A 231 13.49 -0.17 -4.75
CA ASN A 231 14.39 -0.59 -3.68
C ASN A 231 15.87 -0.57 -4.09
N LEU A 232 16.18 -0.82 -5.36
CA LEU A 232 17.52 -0.64 -5.90
C LEU A 232 17.91 0.84 -5.95
N GLY A 233 16.95 1.74 -6.19
CA GLY A 233 17.11 3.18 -6.02
C GLY A 233 17.54 3.55 -4.59
N PHE A 234 16.83 3.06 -3.59
CA PHE A 234 17.20 3.25 -2.18
C PHE A 234 18.56 2.63 -1.83
N ALA A 235 18.87 1.42 -2.31
CA ALA A 235 20.17 0.78 -2.06
C ALA A 235 21.34 1.60 -2.61
N ASN A 236 21.20 2.15 -3.82
CA ASN A 236 22.20 3.05 -4.40
C ASN A 236 22.29 4.37 -3.63
N LEU A 237 21.16 4.92 -3.18
CA LEU A 237 21.15 6.12 -2.33
C LEU A 237 21.94 5.88 -1.04
N TRP A 238 21.75 4.74 -0.37
CA TRP A 238 22.46 4.41 0.86
C TRP A 238 23.96 4.22 0.67
N GLN A 239 24.37 3.78 -0.51
CA GLN A 239 25.78 3.70 -0.93
C GLN A 239 26.34 5.05 -1.45
N GLY A 240 25.57 6.14 -1.39
CA GLY A 240 25.99 7.46 -1.85
C GLY A 240 26.03 7.61 -3.38
N ARG A 241 25.52 6.63 -4.14
CA ARG A 241 25.48 6.64 -5.60
C ARG A 241 24.22 7.35 -6.09
N LEU A 242 24.18 8.67 -5.94
CA LEU A 242 22.99 9.48 -6.20
C LEU A 242 22.50 9.39 -7.66
N ASP A 243 23.41 9.37 -8.62
CA ASP A 243 23.04 9.25 -10.05
C ASP A 243 22.40 7.89 -10.35
N GLU A 244 22.96 6.81 -9.81
CA GLU A 244 22.36 5.47 -9.94
C GLU A 244 20.97 5.44 -9.30
N ALA A 245 20.85 5.98 -8.08
CA ALA A 245 19.59 6.03 -7.36
C ALA A 245 18.51 6.75 -8.18
N LEU A 246 18.84 7.93 -8.73
CA LEU A 246 17.96 8.71 -9.58
C LEU A 246 17.52 7.94 -10.82
N ARG A 247 18.45 7.23 -11.50
CA ARG A 247 18.10 6.43 -12.69
C ARG A 247 17.11 5.33 -12.35
N TRP A 248 17.29 4.63 -11.23
CA TRP A 248 16.37 3.58 -10.81
C TRP A 248 15.00 4.12 -10.38
N PHE A 249 14.94 5.24 -9.66
CA PHE A 249 13.67 5.89 -9.33
C PHE A 249 12.93 6.38 -10.58
N ARG A 250 13.65 6.96 -11.57
CA ARG A 250 13.06 7.37 -12.85
C ARG A 250 12.51 6.19 -13.64
N ARG A 251 13.23 5.06 -13.66
CA ARG A 251 12.74 3.84 -14.32
C ARG A 251 11.47 3.29 -13.64
N ALA A 252 11.43 3.29 -12.31
CA ALA A 252 10.24 2.91 -11.55
C ALA A 252 9.04 3.81 -11.85
N ALA A 253 9.27 5.12 -11.93
CA ALA A 253 8.26 6.09 -12.30
C ALA A 253 7.76 5.88 -13.74
N ASP A 254 8.66 5.66 -14.70
CA ASP A 254 8.29 5.43 -16.10
C ASP A 254 7.46 4.15 -16.28
N VAL A 255 7.84 3.04 -15.64
CA VAL A 255 7.02 1.81 -15.68
C VAL A 255 5.64 2.02 -15.05
N LYS A 256 5.54 2.81 -13.98
CA LYS A 256 4.26 3.05 -13.29
C LYS A 256 3.35 4.02 -14.05
N GLN A 257 3.93 5.08 -14.62
CA GLN A 257 3.20 6.23 -15.13
C GLN A 257 3.14 6.24 -16.68
N ASN A 258 4.11 5.64 -17.36
CA ASN A 258 4.18 5.62 -18.82
C ASN A 258 3.93 4.23 -19.41
N HIS A 259 3.11 3.40 -18.75
CA HIS A 259 2.89 2.00 -19.11
C HIS A 259 2.17 1.76 -20.44
N GLY A 260 1.75 2.80 -21.18
CA GLY A 260 1.06 2.70 -22.46
C GLY A 260 -0.35 2.10 -22.44
N LYS A 261 -0.77 1.44 -21.34
CA LYS A 261 -2.13 0.89 -21.18
C LYS A 261 -3.22 1.96 -21.39
N PRO A 262 -4.37 1.58 -21.98
CA PRO A 262 -5.51 2.48 -22.12
C PRO A 262 -5.99 3.04 -20.79
N VAL A 263 -6.50 4.26 -20.84
CA VAL A 263 -7.11 4.95 -19.70
C VAL A 263 -8.50 4.36 -19.47
N ALA A 264 -8.71 3.75 -18.30
CA ALA A 264 -9.98 3.10 -17.94
C ALA A 264 -10.60 3.53 -16.58
N PRO A 265 -10.32 4.72 -16.00
CA PRO A 265 -11.02 5.14 -14.79
C PRO A 265 -12.51 5.32 -15.09
N ALA A 266 -13.37 4.83 -14.18
CA ALA A 266 -14.79 5.18 -14.20
C ALA A 266 -15.03 6.59 -13.61
N THR A 267 -14.14 7.03 -12.71
CA THR A 267 -14.25 8.29 -11.98
C THR A 267 -12.88 8.94 -11.71
N VAL A 268 -12.84 10.25 -11.55
CA VAL A 268 -11.66 11.03 -11.11
C VAL A 268 -12.10 12.05 -10.04
N HIS A 269 -11.27 12.33 -9.03
CA HIS A 269 -11.62 13.32 -8.00
C HIS A 269 -11.55 14.77 -8.51
N ARG A 270 -12.45 15.62 -8.02
CA ARG A 270 -12.50 17.07 -8.31
C ARG A 270 -11.15 17.77 -8.17
N SER A 271 -10.43 17.49 -7.08
CA SER A 271 -9.13 18.10 -6.79
C SER A 271 -8.08 17.74 -7.85
N ARG A 272 -8.10 16.50 -8.35
CA ARG A 272 -7.20 16.06 -9.42
C ARG A 272 -7.54 16.74 -10.73
N ILE A 273 -8.82 16.84 -11.08
CA ILE A 273 -9.27 17.54 -12.30
C ILE A 273 -8.81 19.00 -12.27
N LYS A 274 -9.10 19.71 -11.17
CA LYS A 274 -8.70 21.11 -10.98
C LYS A 274 -7.18 21.28 -11.10
N HIS A 275 -6.41 20.41 -10.43
CA HIS A 275 -4.96 20.40 -10.52
C HIS A 275 -4.42 20.17 -11.94
N GLU A 276 -4.93 19.17 -12.66
CA GLU A 276 -4.46 18.84 -14.02
C GLU A 276 -4.78 19.97 -15.02
N VAL A 277 -5.96 20.59 -14.94
CA VAL A 277 -6.30 21.76 -15.78
C VAL A 277 -5.27 22.88 -15.59
N GLU A 278 -5.11 23.33 -14.35
CA GLU A 278 -4.24 24.47 -14.03
C GLU A 278 -2.77 24.18 -14.35
N GLN A 279 -2.28 22.98 -14.00
CA GLN A 279 -0.90 22.58 -14.29
C GLN A 279 -0.66 22.59 -15.80
N LEU A 280 -1.50 21.91 -16.58
CA LEU A 280 -1.26 21.77 -18.01
C LEU A 280 -1.38 23.12 -18.72
N GLU A 281 -2.34 23.97 -18.35
CA GLU A 281 -2.44 25.34 -18.88
C GLU A 281 -1.17 26.15 -18.65
N ARG A 282 -0.64 26.12 -17.42
CA ARG A 282 0.63 26.77 -17.08
C ARG A 282 1.76 26.23 -17.95
N LEU A 283 1.90 24.91 -18.05
CA LEU A 283 2.99 24.29 -18.81
C LEU A 283 2.91 24.59 -20.31
N LEU A 284 1.71 24.67 -20.88
CA LEU A 284 1.51 25.15 -22.25
C LEU A 284 1.91 26.62 -22.40
N ALA A 285 1.50 27.49 -21.47
CA ALA A 285 1.84 28.90 -21.50
C ALA A 285 3.36 29.15 -21.40
N LEU A 286 4.07 28.30 -20.66
CA LEU A 286 5.53 28.33 -20.53
C LEU A 286 6.27 27.60 -21.66
N GLY A 287 5.57 26.90 -22.56
CA GLY A 287 6.18 26.11 -23.63
C GLY A 287 6.92 24.85 -23.14
N LEU A 288 6.62 24.36 -21.94
CA LEU A 288 7.28 23.20 -21.32
C LEU A 288 6.69 21.85 -21.77
N ILE A 289 5.50 21.87 -22.37
CA ILE A 289 4.88 20.71 -23.02
C ILE A 289 4.48 21.04 -24.47
N PRO A 290 4.41 20.03 -25.37
CA PRO A 290 4.14 20.28 -26.78
C PRO A 290 2.75 20.90 -27.01
N VAL A 291 2.62 21.75 -28.03
CA VAL A 291 1.33 22.33 -28.49
C VAL A 291 0.29 21.25 -28.83
N ALA A 292 0.73 20.05 -29.24
CA ALA A 292 -0.15 18.90 -29.44
C ALA A 292 -0.96 18.52 -28.17
N SER A 293 -0.54 18.97 -26.99
CA SER A 293 -1.22 18.73 -25.71
C SER A 293 -2.48 19.60 -25.50
N VAL A 294 -2.76 20.58 -26.36
CA VAL A 294 -3.97 21.45 -26.26
C VAL A 294 -5.25 20.62 -26.18
N SER A 295 -5.37 19.58 -27.01
CA SER A 295 -6.55 18.70 -27.00
C SER A 295 -6.76 18.02 -25.64
N CYS A 296 -5.65 17.60 -25.01
CA CYS A 296 -5.67 17.00 -23.69
C CYS A 296 -6.13 17.98 -22.60
N VAL A 297 -5.70 19.24 -22.67
CA VAL A 297 -6.16 20.28 -21.74
C VAL A 297 -7.65 20.56 -21.90
N ASN A 298 -8.14 20.60 -23.14
CA ASN A 298 -9.57 20.76 -23.41
C ASN A 298 -10.40 19.58 -22.85
N GLY A 299 -9.88 18.35 -22.91
CA GLY A 299 -10.49 17.19 -22.27
C GLY A 299 -10.63 17.35 -20.76
N TRP A 300 -9.58 17.79 -20.08
CA TRP A 300 -9.63 18.08 -18.64
C TRP A 300 -10.57 19.23 -18.29
N LYS A 301 -10.63 20.29 -19.09
CA LYS A 301 -11.57 21.41 -18.90
C LYS A 301 -13.03 20.97 -19.02
N ARG A 302 -13.35 20.08 -19.97
CA ARG A 302 -14.69 19.47 -20.05
C ARG A 302 -15.04 18.68 -18.80
N LEU A 303 -14.10 17.91 -18.25
CA LEU A 303 -14.31 17.22 -16.97
C LEU A 303 -14.48 18.20 -15.81
N GLN A 304 -13.78 19.33 -15.82
CA GLN A 304 -13.94 20.37 -14.81
C GLN A 304 -15.32 21.03 -14.89
N GLN A 305 -15.82 21.30 -16.10
CA GLN A 305 -17.17 21.80 -16.32
C GLN A 305 -18.22 20.80 -15.80
N LEU A 306 -18.09 19.51 -16.16
CA LEU A 306 -18.96 18.45 -15.64
C LEU A 306 -18.90 18.38 -14.10
N ALA A 307 -17.72 18.54 -13.51
CA ALA A 307 -17.58 18.61 -12.07
C ALA A 307 -18.42 19.76 -11.49
N HIS A 308 -18.38 20.96 -12.06
CA HIS A 308 -19.16 22.10 -11.58
C HIS A 308 -20.68 21.89 -11.65
N GLU A 309 -21.16 21.06 -12.58
CA GLU A 309 -22.58 20.71 -12.72
C GLU A 309 -23.05 19.69 -11.66
N LEU A 310 -22.13 18.89 -11.12
CA LEU A 310 -22.43 17.90 -10.08
C LEU A 310 -22.52 18.56 -8.68
N PRO A 311 -23.28 17.98 -7.73
CA PRO A 311 -23.35 18.47 -6.36
C PRO A 311 -21.96 18.61 -5.71
N ALA A 312 -21.75 19.68 -4.93
CA ALA A 312 -20.44 19.97 -4.31
C ALA A 312 -19.92 18.82 -3.43
N GLY A 313 -20.82 18.09 -2.76
CA GLY A 313 -20.46 16.91 -1.94
C GLY A 313 -20.06 15.67 -2.73
N GLN A 314 -20.33 15.62 -4.04
CA GLN A 314 -19.92 14.51 -4.90
C GLN A 314 -18.48 14.71 -5.36
N LEU A 315 -17.52 14.16 -4.61
CA LEU A 315 -16.09 14.36 -4.85
C LEU A 315 -15.55 13.59 -6.07
N ALA A 316 -16.13 12.43 -6.38
CA ALA A 316 -15.78 11.61 -7.53
C ALA A 316 -16.65 11.99 -8.74
N VAL A 317 -16.00 12.42 -9.82
CA VAL A 317 -16.62 12.85 -11.08
C VAL A 317 -16.55 11.70 -12.08
N PRO A 318 -17.68 11.23 -12.64
CA PRO A 318 -17.68 10.23 -13.69
C PRO A 318 -16.88 10.71 -14.91
N VAL A 319 -16.17 9.80 -15.58
CA VAL A 319 -15.42 10.13 -16.80
C VAL A 319 -16.18 9.64 -18.03
N PRO A 320 -16.76 10.53 -18.86
CA PRO A 320 -17.38 10.15 -20.12
C PRO A 320 -16.36 9.52 -21.08
N LYS A 321 -16.85 8.65 -21.97
CA LYS A 321 -15.98 7.92 -22.91
C LYS A 321 -15.22 8.85 -23.85
N GLU A 322 -15.86 9.95 -24.21
CA GLU A 322 -15.31 10.99 -25.09
C GLU A 322 -14.13 11.71 -24.41
N ALA A 323 -14.26 12.01 -23.11
CA ALA A 323 -13.21 12.65 -22.33
C ALA A 323 -12.02 11.70 -22.08
N LEU A 324 -12.26 10.39 -21.95
CA LEU A 324 -11.19 9.39 -21.73
C LEU A 324 -10.12 9.42 -22.82
N THR A 325 -10.53 9.51 -24.08
CA THR A 325 -9.59 9.54 -25.21
C THR A 325 -8.72 10.80 -25.19
N GLU A 326 -9.30 11.93 -24.84
CA GLU A 326 -8.63 13.23 -24.88
C GLU A 326 -7.67 13.42 -23.71
N ILE A 327 -8.03 13.02 -22.49
CA ILE A 327 -7.15 13.08 -21.31
C ILE A 327 -6.07 12.00 -21.34
N GLY A 328 -6.26 10.96 -22.17
CA GLY A 328 -5.35 9.86 -22.45
C GLY A 328 -3.85 10.18 -22.37
N PRO A 329 -3.38 11.23 -23.08
CA PRO A 329 -1.97 11.61 -23.13
C PRO A 329 -1.36 12.06 -21.80
N SER A 330 -2.14 12.58 -20.85
CA SER A 330 -1.62 13.03 -19.53
C SER A 330 -2.07 12.13 -18.37
N PHE A 331 -3.09 11.30 -18.59
CA PHE A 331 -3.67 10.48 -17.54
C PHE A 331 -2.66 9.43 -17.06
N ASN A 332 -2.24 9.58 -15.81
CA ASN A 332 -1.14 8.84 -15.19
C ASN A 332 0.20 8.98 -15.92
N ARG A 333 0.39 9.89 -16.89
CA ARG A 333 1.66 10.03 -17.63
C ARG A 333 2.44 11.26 -17.20
N ILE A 334 3.76 11.11 -17.15
CA ILE A 334 4.66 12.24 -16.89
C ILE A 334 5.08 12.84 -18.23
N LEU A 335 4.56 14.02 -18.52
CA LEU A 335 4.81 14.78 -19.74
C LEU A 335 6.05 15.66 -19.65
N HIS A 336 6.35 16.17 -18.45
CA HIS A 336 7.49 17.05 -18.21
C HIS A 336 8.09 16.78 -16.84
N TYR A 337 9.43 16.74 -16.81
CA TYR A 337 10.24 16.82 -15.60
C TYR A 337 11.01 18.13 -15.66
N ALA A 338 10.75 19.01 -14.70
CA ALA A 338 11.51 20.24 -14.60
C ALA A 338 12.93 19.96 -14.08
N ASP A 339 13.90 20.75 -14.56
CA ASP A 339 15.26 20.65 -14.09
C ASP A 339 15.38 21.08 -12.62
N CYS A 340 16.11 20.28 -11.84
CA CYS A 340 16.34 20.51 -10.41
C CYS A 340 17.69 19.91 -10.01
N PRO A 341 18.81 20.49 -10.49
CA PRO A 341 20.15 19.96 -10.30
C PRO A 341 20.59 20.06 -8.84
N ALA A 342 21.53 19.19 -8.45
CA ALA A 342 22.22 19.32 -7.16
C ALA A 342 22.99 20.65 -7.12
N LEU A 343 23.07 21.26 -5.95
CA LEU A 343 23.74 22.54 -5.74
C LEU A 343 25.14 22.30 -5.18
N PRO A 344 26.21 22.84 -5.79
CA PRO A 344 27.58 22.68 -5.27
C PRO A 344 27.77 23.18 -3.84
N GLY A 345 27.03 24.22 -3.44
CA GLY A 345 27.07 24.80 -2.09
C GLY A 345 26.20 24.09 -1.05
N GLY A 346 25.50 23.02 -1.44
CA GLY A 346 24.55 22.31 -0.60
C GLY A 346 23.12 22.87 -0.66
N ALA A 347 22.16 22.05 -0.25
CA ALA A 347 20.75 22.40 -0.17
C ALA A 347 20.39 23.09 1.15
N LEU A 348 21.02 22.66 2.25
CA LEU A 348 20.76 23.19 3.59
C LEU A 348 21.37 24.57 3.80
N ASN A 349 20.67 25.41 4.56
CA ASN A 349 21.18 26.72 4.95
C ASN A 349 22.42 26.58 5.84
N PRO A 350 23.59 27.15 5.47
CA PRO A 350 24.82 27.00 6.24
C PRO A 350 24.76 27.70 7.61
N ALA A 351 23.84 28.65 7.80
CA ALA A 351 23.68 29.41 9.05
C ALA A 351 22.88 28.67 10.14
N LEU A 352 22.44 27.43 9.89
CA LEU A 352 21.72 26.63 10.88
C LEU A 352 22.63 26.30 12.08
N ASP A 353 22.19 26.67 13.28
CA ASP A 353 22.81 26.24 14.53
C ASP A 353 22.40 24.80 14.86
N VAL A 354 23.14 23.86 14.27
CA VAL A 354 22.92 22.41 14.42
C VAL A 354 22.90 22.02 15.90
N THR A 355 23.89 22.46 16.67
CA THR A 355 24.03 22.11 18.09
C THR A 355 22.80 22.54 18.89
N ALA A 356 22.31 23.77 18.70
CA ALA A 356 21.11 24.24 19.38
C ALA A 356 19.84 23.50 18.93
N ILE A 357 19.73 23.18 17.64
CA ILE A 357 18.58 22.42 17.11
C ILE A 357 18.53 21.02 17.72
N GLU A 358 19.67 20.31 17.75
CA GLU A 358 19.76 18.96 18.33
C GLU A 358 19.50 18.99 19.84
N ALA A 359 20.07 19.95 20.57
CA ALA A 359 19.82 20.11 22.00
C ALA A 359 18.32 20.33 22.31
N ARG A 360 17.61 21.11 21.48
CA ARG A 360 16.15 21.28 21.61
C ARG A 360 15.39 19.99 21.31
N TYR A 361 15.79 19.26 20.28
CA TYR A 361 15.18 17.97 19.95
C TYR A 361 15.33 16.96 21.08
N GLU A 362 16.51 16.86 21.67
CA GLU A 362 16.81 15.93 22.77
C GLU A 362 16.12 16.34 24.09
N ALA A 363 16.06 17.64 24.37
CA ALA A 363 15.37 18.17 25.54
C ALA A 363 13.85 17.98 25.46
N ALA A 364 13.27 17.92 24.25
CA ALA A 364 11.88 17.59 24.05
C ALA A 364 11.65 16.08 24.24
N GLN A 365 10.72 15.70 25.12
CA GLN A 365 10.33 14.30 25.34
C GLN A 365 8.82 14.18 25.14
N PRO A 366 8.34 13.59 24.03
CA PRO A 366 9.09 12.96 22.92
C PRO A 366 9.80 13.98 22.02
N GLY A 367 10.79 13.51 21.24
CA GLY A 367 11.65 14.38 20.41
C GLY A 367 10.87 15.09 19.31
N ILE A 368 10.87 16.43 19.35
CA ILE A 368 10.21 17.31 18.38
C ILE A 368 10.93 18.66 18.34
N VAL A 369 11.19 19.17 17.14
CA VAL A 369 11.77 20.50 16.92
C VAL A 369 11.31 21.05 15.57
N TYR A 370 11.12 22.36 15.47
CA TYR A 370 11.01 23.02 14.16
C TYR A 370 12.25 23.85 13.85
N VAL A 371 12.55 23.98 12.56
CA VAL A 371 13.71 24.68 12.02
C VAL A 371 13.23 25.66 10.97
N ASP A 372 13.38 26.96 11.24
CA ASP A 372 13.08 28.01 10.26
C ASP A 372 14.28 28.24 9.34
N GLY A 373 13.99 28.44 8.05
CA GLY A 373 15.03 28.67 7.05
C GLY A 373 15.90 27.45 6.77
N LEU A 374 15.28 26.26 6.69
CA LEU A 374 15.97 24.97 6.49
C LEU A 374 16.88 25.00 5.25
N LEU A 375 16.35 25.47 4.12
CA LEU A 375 17.01 25.45 2.83
C LEU A 375 17.65 26.79 2.51
N THR A 376 18.68 26.77 1.67
CA THR A 376 19.13 27.98 0.97
C THR A 376 18.01 28.52 0.07
N LYS A 377 18.06 29.82 -0.25
CA LYS A 377 17.08 30.45 -1.14
C LYS A 377 17.03 29.75 -2.52
N GLU A 378 18.20 29.45 -3.08
CA GLU A 378 18.32 28.77 -4.37
C GLU A 378 17.72 27.36 -4.34
N ALA A 379 17.95 26.60 -3.25
CA ALA A 379 17.38 25.26 -3.11
C ALA A 379 15.85 25.30 -2.97
N LEU A 380 15.33 26.23 -2.17
CA LEU A 380 13.90 26.44 -1.99
C LEU A 380 13.21 26.79 -3.32
N GLU A 381 13.77 27.75 -4.06
CA GLU A 381 13.25 28.18 -5.37
C GLU A 381 13.31 27.04 -6.41
N SER A 382 14.40 26.28 -6.44
CA SER A 382 14.60 25.16 -7.37
C SER A 382 13.64 24.00 -7.08
N LEU A 383 13.48 23.60 -5.82
CA LEU A 383 12.52 22.55 -5.43
C LEU A 383 11.08 23.00 -5.67
N ARG A 384 10.77 24.28 -5.44
CA ARG A 384 9.46 24.84 -5.73
C ARG A 384 9.15 24.81 -7.22
N ARG A 385 10.08 25.25 -8.07
CA ARG A 385 9.93 25.16 -9.53
C ARG A 385 9.74 23.72 -9.98
N PHE A 386 10.55 22.79 -9.47
CA PHE A 386 10.41 21.36 -9.74
C PHE A 386 8.99 20.86 -9.43
N CYS A 387 8.45 21.21 -8.26
CA CYS A 387 7.12 20.79 -7.84
C CYS A 387 5.98 21.44 -8.64
N LEU A 388 6.14 22.69 -9.09
CA LEU A 388 5.14 23.39 -9.88
C LEU A 388 5.13 22.92 -11.34
N ASP A 389 6.30 22.68 -11.90
CA ASP A 389 6.43 22.50 -13.35
C ASP A 389 6.53 21.02 -13.77
N SER A 390 6.82 20.09 -12.84
CA SER A 390 6.83 18.65 -13.16
C SER A 390 5.43 18.02 -13.08
N THR A 391 5.06 17.23 -14.08
CA THR A 391 3.78 16.49 -14.12
C THR A 391 3.85 15.18 -13.35
N ILE A 392 4.30 15.22 -12.09
CA ILE A 392 4.58 14.04 -11.23
C ILE A 392 3.42 13.69 -10.28
N TRP A 393 2.40 14.54 -10.23
CA TRP A 393 1.28 14.48 -9.28
C TRP A 393 0.19 13.48 -9.70
N LYS A 394 0.48 12.18 -9.62
CA LYS A 394 -0.39 11.14 -10.19
C LYS A 394 -1.24 10.35 -9.20
N LYS A 395 -0.95 10.43 -7.89
CA LYS A 395 -1.77 9.77 -6.87
C LYS A 395 -2.81 10.74 -6.31
N GLU A 396 -4.09 10.44 -6.50
CA GLU A 396 -5.18 11.22 -5.91
C GLU A 396 -5.70 10.60 -4.63
N TYR A 397 -6.23 11.45 -3.76
CA TYR A 397 -6.87 11.07 -2.52
C TYR A 397 -8.26 11.68 -2.47
N VAL A 398 -9.23 10.90 -1.96
CA VAL A 398 -10.64 11.31 -1.80
C VAL A 398 -10.76 12.68 -1.15
N ASN A 399 -9.91 12.96 -0.18
CA ASN A 399 -10.04 14.16 0.62
C ASN A 399 -9.53 15.45 -0.09
N GLY A 400 -8.99 15.36 -1.31
CA GLY A 400 -8.59 16.54 -2.09
C GLY A 400 -7.09 16.79 -2.22
N TYR A 401 -6.26 15.75 -2.10
CA TYR A 401 -4.81 15.85 -2.35
C TYR A 401 -4.42 15.20 -3.67
N VAL A 402 -3.36 15.72 -4.26
CA VAL A 402 -2.53 14.97 -5.21
C VAL A 402 -1.15 14.76 -4.62
N GLY A 403 -0.60 13.57 -4.82
CA GLY A 403 0.68 13.16 -4.26
C GLY A 403 1.64 12.61 -5.29
N ALA A 404 2.93 12.76 -4.99
CA ALA A 404 4.05 12.22 -5.73
C ALA A 404 5.02 11.54 -4.76
N PHE A 405 5.44 10.31 -5.06
CA PHE A 405 6.37 9.52 -4.25
C PHE A 405 7.73 9.46 -4.92
N ILE A 406 8.79 9.23 -4.16
CA ILE A 406 10.17 9.21 -4.68
C ILE A 406 10.35 8.26 -5.88
N GLY A 407 9.80 7.05 -5.82
CA GLY A 407 9.80 6.07 -6.91
C GLY A 407 8.71 6.26 -7.98
N GLU A 408 7.95 7.35 -7.90
CA GLU A 408 6.80 7.63 -8.78
C GLU A 408 6.91 9.01 -9.48
N GLY A 409 8.09 9.62 -9.45
CA GLY A 409 8.40 10.85 -10.16
C GLY A 409 8.95 11.98 -9.28
N PHE A 410 8.83 11.88 -7.95
CA PHE A 410 9.30 12.95 -7.05
C PHE A 410 10.84 13.03 -6.89
N SER A 411 11.59 12.06 -7.40
CA SER A 411 13.05 12.08 -7.33
C SER A 411 13.68 13.09 -8.30
N CYS A 412 14.54 13.98 -7.77
CA CYS A 412 15.43 14.84 -8.54
C CYS A 412 16.82 14.95 -7.87
N PRO A 413 17.88 15.38 -8.58
CA PRO A 413 19.22 15.51 -8.01
C PRO A 413 19.27 16.31 -6.70
N LEU A 414 18.65 17.50 -6.67
CA LEU A 414 18.61 18.35 -5.47
C LEU A 414 17.92 17.67 -4.28
N PHE A 415 16.81 16.98 -4.54
CA PHE A 415 16.07 16.28 -3.48
C PHE A 415 16.89 15.12 -2.89
N LEU A 416 17.58 14.35 -3.73
CA LEU A 416 18.45 13.26 -3.24
C LEU A 416 19.64 13.81 -2.43
N GLN A 417 20.26 14.89 -2.89
CA GLN A 417 21.29 15.61 -2.13
C GLN A 417 20.76 16.08 -0.77
N LEU A 418 19.64 16.80 -0.74
CA LEU A 418 18.99 17.28 0.48
C LEU A 418 18.74 16.13 1.46
N SER A 419 18.25 14.99 0.97
CA SER A 419 17.92 13.85 1.82
C SER A 419 19.14 13.27 2.54
N GLU A 420 20.32 13.29 1.92
CA GLU A 420 21.57 12.81 2.53
C GLU A 420 22.23 13.89 3.39
N GLU A 421 22.23 15.15 2.95
CA GLU A 421 22.74 16.28 3.74
C GLU A 421 22.03 16.40 5.08
N LEU A 422 20.71 16.23 5.10
CA LEU A 422 19.91 16.38 6.31
C LEU A 422 20.30 15.36 7.40
N ARG A 423 20.45 14.08 7.05
CA ARG A 423 20.89 13.06 8.02
C ARG A 423 22.35 13.23 8.45
N LEU A 424 23.22 13.76 7.59
CA LEU A 424 24.64 13.96 7.87
C LEU A 424 24.89 15.22 8.71
N ARG A 425 24.08 16.26 8.50
CA ARG A 425 24.19 17.55 9.19
C ARG A 425 23.64 17.51 10.61
N PHE A 426 22.68 16.61 10.89
CA PHE A 426 22.06 16.44 12.20
C PHE A 426 22.27 15.01 12.77
N PRO A 427 23.52 14.60 13.06
CA PRO A 427 23.83 13.23 13.50
C PRO A 427 23.21 12.83 14.85
N GLY A 428 22.94 13.78 15.76
CA GLY A 428 22.25 13.53 17.03
C GLY A 428 20.79 13.14 16.84
N ILE A 429 20.13 13.70 15.82
CA ILE A 429 18.73 13.36 15.48
C ILE A 429 18.68 12.09 14.63
N PHE A 430 19.40 12.05 13.51
CA PHE A 430 19.25 10.97 12.52
C PHE A 430 20.11 9.76 12.83
N LYS A 431 21.18 9.88 13.63
CA LYS A 431 22.08 8.78 13.98
C LYS A 431 22.56 8.07 12.70
N GLN A 432 22.33 6.76 12.60
CA GLN A 432 22.63 5.95 11.41
C GLN A 432 21.40 5.73 10.51
N HIS A 433 20.26 6.36 10.82
CA HIS A 433 19.03 6.18 10.07
C HIS A 433 19.17 6.74 8.66
N ARG A 434 18.83 5.90 7.68
CA ARG A 434 18.81 6.24 6.26
C ARG A 434 17.41 6.50 5.77
N LEU A 435 17.27 7.24 4.68
CA LEU A 435 15.97 7.51 4.07
C LEU A 435 15.31 6.18 3.65
N MET A 436 14.11 5.93 4.14
CA MET A 436 13.30 4.75 3.82
C MET A 436 12.16 5.10 2.86
N GLN A 437 11.58 6.30 3.00
CA GLN A 437 10.45 6.77 2.20
C GLN A 437 10.49 8.29 2.07
N ALA A 438 9.96 8.80 0.97
CA ALA A 438 9.69 10.22 0.80
C ALA A 438 8.57 10.45 -0.20
N TRP A 439 7.81 11.52 0.04
CA TRP A 439 6.73 11.96 -0.84
C TRP A 439 6.51 13.46 -0.70
N SER A 440 5.72 13.99 -1.62
CA SER A 440 5.19 15.34 -1.55
C SER A 440 3.68 15.31 -1.77
N PHE A 441 2.97 16.21 -1.09
CA PHE A 441 1.54 16.45 -1.27
C PHE A 441 1.28 17.90 -1.64
N LYS A 442 0.41 18.08 -2.65
CA LYS A 442 -0.15 19.37 -3.02
C LYS A 442 -1.64 19.38 -2.69
N CYS A 443 -2.03 20.35 -1.88
CA CYS A 443 -3.36 20.43 -1.29
C CYS A 443 -4.26 21.37 -2.08
N ASP A 444 -5.56 21.05 -2.17
CA ASP A 444 -6.55 22.07 -2.54
C ASP A 444 -6.58 23.20 -1.49
N SER A 445 -7.08 24.35 -1.89
CA SER A 445 -6.81 25.63 -1.24
C SER A 445 -7.51 25.81 0.11
N GLU A 446 -8.66 25.18 0.32
CA GLU A 446 -9.35 25.16 1.61
C GLU A 446 -9.61 23.73 2.05
N ARG A 447 -9.24 23.40 3.29
CA ARG A 447 -9.43 22.04 3.79
C ARG A 447 -9.43 21.89 5.30
N LYS A 448 -10.21 20.91 5.77
CA LYS A 448 -10.04 20.30 7.09
C LYS A 448 -8.98 19.19 7.05
N ALA A 449 -8.36 18.98 8.20
CA ALA A 449 -7.18 18.16 8.48
C ALA A 449 -6.97 16.88 7.66
N LEU A 450 -5.69 16.47 7.52
CA LEU A 450 -5.36 15.09 7.18
C LEU A 450 -5.91 14.15 8.26
N ASN A 451 -6.12 12.88 7.94
CA ASN A 451 -6.52 11.93 8.98
C ASN A 451 -5.37 11.80 9.99
N LEU A 452 -5.71 11.80 11.27
CA LEU A 452 -4.79 11.51 12.36
C LEU A 452 -4.12 10.14 12.17
N HIS A 453 -2.79 10.13 12.14
CA HIS A 453 -1.99 8.91 11.95
C HIS A 453 -0.60 9.05 12.58
N ALA A 454 0.19 7.99 12.52
CA ALA A 454 1.59 7.99 12.89
C ALA A 454 2.38 7.14 11.88
N ASP A 455 3.65 7.44 11.64
CA ASP A 455 4.45 6.80 10.60
C ASP A 455 5.39 5.73 11.19
N ALA A 456 5.61 4.64 10.45
CA ALA A 456 6.48 3.53 10.87
C ALA A 456 7.97 3.77 10.52
N ALA A 457 8.56 4.83 11.09
CA ALA A 457 9.98 5.15 10.94
C ALA A 457 10.59 5.58 12.29
N ALA A 458 11.88 5.97 12.31
CA ALA A 458 12.49 6.54 13.51
C ALA A 458 12.29 8.05 13.58
N VAL A 459 12.58 8.76 12.47
CA VAL A 459 12.49 10.23 12.40
C VAL A 459 11.63 10.62 11.19
N ASN A 460 10.72 11.56 11.43
CA ASN A 460 9.86 12.18 10.42
C ASN A 460 10.27 13.63 10.22
N VAL A 461 10.37 14.05 8.96
CA VAL A 461 10.68 15.42 8.56
C VAL A 461 9.59 15.89 7.63
N ASN A 462 8.89 16.98 7.99
CA ASN A 462 7.97 17.68 7.11
C ASN A 462 8.45 19.11 6.89
N PHE A 463 8.44 19.61 5.66
CA PHE A 463 8.70 21.03 5.41
C PHE A 463 7.86 21.56 4.25
N TRP A 464 7.70 22.88 4.24
CA TRP A 464 6.84 23.57 3.29
C TRP A 464 7.61 24.53 2.39
N ILE A 465 7.19 24.60 1.13
CA ILE A 465 7.89 25.40 0.11
C ILE A 465 7.02 26.50 -0.51
N THR A 466 5.72 26.55 -0.20
CA THR A 466 4.80 27.57 -0.72
C THR A 466 5.07 28.92 -0.02
N PRO A 467 5.00 30.07 -0.70
CA PRO A 467 5.22 31.37 -0.08
C PRO A 467 4.28 31.67 1.09
N ASP A 468 4.75 32.43 2.08
CA ASP A 468 3.97 32.76 3.28
C ASP A 468 2.70 33.55 2.94
N GLU A 469 2.80 34.47 1.98
CA GLU A 469 1.69 35.29 1.50
C GLU A 469 0.57 34.50 0.81
N ALA A 470 0.80 33.21 0.53
CA ALA A 470 -0.23 32.32 0.02
C ALA A 470 -1.17 31.83 1.13
N ASN A 471 -0.70 31.77 2.38
CA ASN A 471 -1.49 31.35 3.53
C ASN A 471 -2.41 32.50 3.99
N LEU A 472 -3.71 32.25 4.00
CA LEU A 472 -4.75 33.22 4.43
C LEU A 472 -5.07 33.11 5.91
N ASP A 473 -4.46 32.16 6.63
CA ASP A 473 -4.59 31.96 8.07
C ASP A 473 -3.21 31.67 8.68
N GLN A 474 -2.52 32.74 9.11
CA GLN A 474 -1.13 32.67 9.57
C GLN A 474 -0.93 31.86 10.85
N GLU A 475 -1.99 31.63 11.63
CA GLU A 475 -1.94 30.85 12.87
C GLU A 475 -2.10 29.34 12.60
N HIS A 476 -2.46 28.95 11.38
CA HIS A 476 -2.74 27.56 11.00
C HIS A 476 -1.99 27.14 9.73
N GLY A 477 -2.40 26.02 9.12
CA GLY A 477 -1.91 25.54 7.83
C GLY A 477 -0.71 24.59 7.90
N GLY A 478 -0.13 24.40 9.07
CA GLY A 478 1.02 23.50 9.27
C GLY A 478 0.62 22.09 9.70
N LEU A 479 1.16 21.63 10.82
CA LEU A 479 0.89 20.30 11.41
C LEU A 479 0.50 20.43 12.88
N VAL A 480 -0.36 19.52 13.33
CA VAL A 480 -0.62 19.27 14.75
C VAL A 480 0.00 17.92 15.10
N VAL A 481 0.86 17.90 16.12
CA VAL A 481 1.52 16.68 16.61
C VAL A 481 1.14 16.47 18.07
N TRP A 482 0.80 15.24 18.46
CA TRP A 482 0.52 14.90 19.84
C TRP A 482 1.75 14.28 20.50
N ASP A 483 1.95 14.60 21.79
CA ASP A 483 3.05 14.07 22.61
C ASP A 483 2.91 12.58 22.99
N LYS A 484 2.15 11.82 22.21
CA LYS A 484 1.92 10.38 22.40
C LYS A 484 2.31 9.62 21.14
N GLU A 485 3.15 8.62 21.37
CA GLU A 485 3.52 7.63 20.38
C GLU A 485 2.38 6.64 20.17
N ALA A 486 2.27 6.08 18.97
CA ALA A 486 1.43 4.91 18.73
C ALA A 486 1.83 3.76 19.67
N PRO A 487 0.87 3.11 20.36
CA PRO A 487 1.16 1.98 21.24
C PRO A 487 1.89 0.85 20.49
N LYS A 488 2.89 0.23 21.12
CA LYS A 488 3.75 -0.77 20.48
C LYS A 488 2.98 -2.02 20.06
N GLU A 489 1.92 -2.33 20.79
CA GLU A 489 1.02 -3.45 20.54
C GLU A 489 0.01 -3.17 19.43
N TRP A 490 -0.12 -1.91 18.99
CA TRP A 490 -0.98 -1.58 17.85
C TRP A 490 -0.25 -1.87 16.55
N HIS A 491 -0.90 -2.67 15.70
CA HIS A 491 -0.43 -2.89 14.36
C HIS A 491 -0.57 -1.60 13.52
N PHE A 492 0.36 -1.34 12.59
CA PHE A 492 0.38 -0.11 11.76
C PHE A 492 -0.97 0.21 11.10
N LYS A 493 -1.66 -0.80 10.55
CA LYS A 493 -3.00 -0.64 9.94
C LYS A 493 -4.08 -0.21 10.93
N ALA A 494 -3.92 -0.52 12.22
CA ALA A 494 -4.87 -0.16 13.26
C ALA A 494 -4.93 1.34 13.52
N TYR A 495 -3.92 2.12 13.11
CA TYR A 495 -3.89 3.58 13.35
C TYR A 495 -3.55 4.42 12.11
N ASN A 496 -3.41 3.80 10.94
CA ASN A 496 -3.20 4.48 9.65
C ASN A 496 -4.41 4.36 8.69
N SER A 497 -5.59 4.07 9.23
CA SER A 497 -6.85 4.01 8.47
C SER A 497 -7.83 5.02 9.03
N SER A 498 -8.55 5.73 8.15
CA SER A 498 -9.63 6.64 8.56
C SER A 498 -10.70 5.96 9.42
N ALA A 499 -10.94 4.66 9.20
CA ALA A 499 -11.90 3.88 9.96
C ALA A 499 -11.54 3.76 11.46
N HIS A 500 -10.24 3.89 11.80
CA HIS A 500 -9.76 3.76 13.17
C HIS A 500 -9.47 5.10 13.85
N GLU A 501 -9.66 6.22 13.15
CA GLU A 501 -9.44 7.55 13.72
C GLU A 501 -10.19 7.79 15.04
N PRO A 502 -11.46 7.37 15.23
CA PRO A 502 -12.16 7.53 16.51
C PRO A 502 -11.44 6.86 17.68
N MET A 503 -10.87 5.66 17.46
CA MET A 503 -10.09 4.91 18.45
C MET A 503 -8.82 5.68 18.83
N VAL A 504 -8.11 6.23 17.84
CA VAL A 504 -6.90 7.03 18.08
C VAL A 504 -7.24 8.29 18.89
N ARG A 505 -8.30 9.03 18.50
CA ARG A 505 -8.73 10.23 19.22
C ARG A 505 -9.16 9.92 20.65
N GLU A 506 -9.82 8.79 20.88
CA GLU A 506 -10.17 8.32 22.22
C GLU A 506 -8.92 8.01 23.06
N PHE A 507 -7.93 7.30 22.49
CA PHE A 507 -6.64 7.06 23.15
C PHE A 507 -5.93 8.37 23.53
N LEU A 508 -5.87 9.35 22.63
CA LEU A 508 -5.25 10.64 22.91
C LEU A 508 -5.97 11.39 24.05
N ARG A 509 -7.31 11.39 24.06
CA ARG A 509 -8.08 11.98 25.17
C ARG A 509 -7.81 11.28 26.49
N ASN A 510 -7.91 9.96 26.52
CA ASN A 510 -7.77 9.16 27.74
C ASN A 510 -6.33 9.19 28.30
N SER A 511 -5.33 9.36 27.44
CA SER A 511 -3.92 9.47 27.84
C SER A 511 -3.51 10.90 28.25
N GLY A 512 -4.42 11.87 28.17
CA GLY A 512 -4.13 13.28 28.45
C GLY A 512 -3.11 13.88 27.48
N ALA A 513 -3.13 13.43 26.21
CA ALA A 513 -2.19 13.87 25.18
C ALA A 513 -2.25 15.39 24.97
N LYS A 514 -1.08 16.02 24.86
CA LYS A 514 -0.95 17.44 24.55
C LYS A 514 -0.69 17.62 23.06
N ALA A 515 -1.51 18.48 22.43
CA ALA A 515 -1.30 18.88 21.06
C ALA A 515 -0.22 19.98 20.98
N ILE A 516 0.70 19.82 20.04
CA ILE A 516 1.74 20.75 19.66
C ILE A 516 1.39 21.22 18.25
N THR A 517 0.79 22.40 18.15
CA THR A 517 0.45 23.01 16.86
C THR A 517 1.66 23.78 16.34
N VAL A 518 2.11 23.42 15.15
CA VAL A 518 3.19 24.11 14.44
C VAL A 518 2.55 24.84 13.26
N PRO A 519 2.41 26.18 13.32
CA PRO A 519 1.80 26.95 12.25
C PRO A 519 2.67 26.89 11.00
N TYR A 520 2.02 27.07 9.86
CA TYR A 520 2.67 27.10 8.57
C TYR A 520 3.72 28.21 8.50
N ARG A 521 4.87 27.90 7.90
CA ARG A 521 5.80 28.91 7.40
C ARG A 521 6.60 28.36 6.23
N GLN A 522 6.81 29.15 5.20
CA GLN A 522 7.69 28.81 4.10
C GLN A 522 9.09 28.51 4.64
N ASN A 523 9.67 27.42 4.15
CA ASN A 523 11.02 26.98 4.52
C ASN A 523 11.17 26.65 6.02
N ARG A 524 10.07 26.38 6.73
CA ARG A 524 10.07 25.75 8.04
C ARG A 524 10.02 24.23 7.87
N ALA A 525 10.88 23.55 8.61
CA ALA A 525 10.84 22.11 8.80
C ALA A 525 10.33 21.77 10.19
N LEU A 526 9.56 20.69 10.32
CA LEU A 526 9.23 20.02 11.57
C LEU A 526 9.90 18.65 11.56
N ILE A 527 10.75 18.40 12.55
CA ILE A 527 11.49 17.15 12.73
C ILE A 527 11.05 16.54 14.05
N PHE A 528 10.57 15.30 14.03
CA PHE A 528 10.00 14.65 15.21
C PHE A 528 10.13 13.13 15.16
N ASN A 529 9.97 12.48 16.32
CA ASN A 529 9.85 11.03 16.41
C ASN A 529 8.65 10.56 15.57
N SER A 530 8.89 9.66 14.63
CA SER A 530 7.91 9.36 13.56
C SER A 530 6.63 8.66 14.05
N ASP A 531 6.68 8.06 15.23
CA ASP A 531 5.60 7.34 15.89
C ASP A 531 4.60 8.24 16.61
N LEU A 532 4.89 9.54 16.71
CA LEU A 532 3.94 10.50 17.25
C LEU A 532 2.73 10.62 16.34
N PHE A 533 1.56 10.62 16.96
CA PHE A 533 0.34 10.93 16.25
C PHE A 533 0.40 12.36 15.72
N HIS A 534 0.02 12.54 14.47
CA HIS A 534 0.01 13.84 13.83
C HIS A 534 -1.03 13.93 12.72
N GLU A 535 -1.44 15.15 12.42
CA GLU A 535 -2.31 15.48 11.31
C GLU A 535 -1.95 16.84 10.71
N SER A 536 -2.41 17.10 9.49
CA SER A 536 -2.37 18.47 8.96
C SER A 536 -3.38 19.32 9.68
N ASP A 537 -2.97 20.52 10.03
CA ASP A 537 -3.87 21.54 10.55
C ASP A 537 -4.86 21.99 9.47
N THR A 538 -5.81 22.84 9.85
CA THR A 538 -6.73 23.51 8.93
C THR A 538 -5.95 24.28 7.87
N ILE A 539 -6.27 24.04 6.60
CA ILE A 539 -5.58 24.63 5.45
C ILE A 539 -6.48 25.72 4.87
N ARG A 540 -5.93 26.92 4.72
CA ARG A 540 -6.59 28.03 4.04
C ARG A 540 -5.58 28.87 3.25
N PHE A 541 -5.48 28.61 1.96
CA PHE A 541 -4.54 29.25 1.04
C PHE A 541 -5.29 29.95 -0.09
N LYS A 542 -4.64 30.89 -0.79
CA LYS A 542 -5.22 31.51 -1.99
C LYS A 542 -5.58 30.44 -3.02
N ASP A 543 -6.72 30.61 -3.69
CA ASP A 543 -7.24 29.62 -4.62
C ASP A 543 -6.67 29.75 -6.03
N ASP A 544 -5.36 29.55 -6.15
CA ASP A 544 -4.64 29.49 -7.41
C ASP A 544 -3.56 28.40 -7.39
N TYR A 545 -3.08 28.02 -8.57
CA TYR A 545 -2.17 26.90 -8.74
C TYR A 545 -0.85 27.02 -7.97
N GLU A 546 -0.31 28.23 -7.85
CA GLU A 546 0.99 28.50 -7.25
C GLU A 546 0.88 28.60 -5.74
N SER A 547 -0.24 29.12 -5.24
CA SER A 547 -0.49 29.35 -3.81
C SER A 547 -0.93 28.11 -3.04
N ARG A 548 -1.19 26.98 -3.70
CA ARG A 548 -1.51 25.73 -2.99
C ARG A 548 -0.35 25.27 -2.10
N ARG A 549 -0.68 24.85 -0.88
CA ARG A 549 0.29 24.30 0.06
C ARG A 549 0.95 23.05 -0.53
N ILE A 550 2.28 23.08 -0.60
CA ILE A 550 3.11 21.92 -0.93
C ILE A 550 3.87 21.51 0.33
N ASN A 551 3.66 20.26 0.75
CA ASN A 551 4.31 19.64 1.89
C ASN A 551 5.21 18.50 1.41
N ILE A 552 6.48 18.52 1.79
CA ILE A 552 7.44 17.44 1.50
C ILE A 552 7.69 16.67 2.79
N THR A 553 7.60 15.35 2.73
CA THR A 553 7.80 14.44 3.87
C THR A 553 8.93 13.47 3.60
N LEU A 554 9.81 13.26 4.59
CA LEU A 554 10.89 12.29 4.56
C LEU A 554 10.85 11.43 5.83
N LEU A 555 10.95 10.12 5.66
CA LEU A 555 11.00 9.15 6.75
C LEU A 555 12.36 8.46 6.80
N TYR A 556 13.02 8.55 7.96
CA TYR A 556 14.35 7.98 8.18
C TYR A 556 14.31 6.80 9.15
N GLY A 557 14.98 5.73 8.73
CA GLY A 557 15.23 4.54 9.53
C GLY A 557 13.98 3.77 9.94
N ARG A 558 14.20 2.74 10.74
CA ARG A 558 13.16 2.07 11.51
C ARG A 558 13.46 2.29 12.98
N ARG A 559 12.39 2.37 13.77
CA ARG A 559 12.52 2.36 15.22
C ARG A 559 13.01 0.98 15.66
N SER A 560 14.05 0.94 16.49
CA SER A 560 14.44 -0.29 17.19
C SER A 560 13.31 -0.70 18.14
N THR A 561 12.93 -1.97 18.13
CA THR A 561 12.01 -2.52 19.14
C THR A 561 12.62 -2.50 20.55
N GLU A 562 13.95 -2.45 20.61
CA GLU A 562 14.75 -2.30 21.82
C GLU A 562 14.85 -0.80 22.19
N ARG A 563 14.26 -0.44 23.34
CA ARG A 563 14.57 0.76 24.12
C ARG A 563 15.22 0.30 25.42
#